data_AF-A0A917U2A2-F1
#
_entry.id   AF-A0A917U2A2-F1
#
_cell.length_a   1.000
_cell.length_b   1.000
_cell.length_c   1.000
_cell.angle_alpha   90.00
_cell.angle_beta   90.00
_cell.angle_gamma   90.00
#
_symmetry.space_group_name_H-M   'P 1'
#
loop_
_entity.id
_entity.type
_entity.pdbx_description
1 polymer ?
#
loop_
_entity_poly.entity_id
_entity_poly.type
_entity_poly.pdbx_seq_one_letter_code
_entity_poly.pdbx_strand_id
1 'polypeptide(L)'
;MRVARAHARVADTRRDWQHKLSTTITRENQAVYVEDLAVAGLGRTRLAKSVHDAGWASFTAMLEYKAAKYGRAFGRVDRFFPSTRMCSQCGRINDTMTLNVRSWNCPCGTTHDRDVNAAINVLAAGQAESLNDRGAHVRPGHVPAARREAVTHPDTACSTRSVEGISVLQGGEDVKARAS
;
A
#
# COMPACT_ATOMS: atom_id res chain seq x y z
N MET A 1 16.51 26.40 6.12
CA MET A 1 16.35 25.11 6.88
C MET A 1 14.96 24.84 7.47
N ARG A 2 14.06 25.83 7.65
CA ARG A 2 12.73 25.57 8.25
C ARG A 2 11.74 24.86 7.31
N VAL A 3 11.72 25.25 6.02
CA VAL A 3 10.80 24.70 5.00
C VAL A 3 11.08 23.22 4.72
N ALA A 4 12.34 22.83 4.54
CA ALA A 4 12.72 21.42 4.31
C ALA A 4 12.27 20.49 5.46
N ARG A 5 12.44 20.93 6.72
CA ARG A 5 11.99 20.17 7.90
C ARG A 5 10.47 20.02 7.96
N ALA A 6 9.72 21.06 7.57
CA ALA A 6 8.26 21.00 7.51
C ALA A 6 7.78 20.00 6.44
N HIS A 7 8.37 20.03 5.24
CA HIS A 7 8.06 19.05 4.18
C HIS A 7 8.40 17.62 4.58
N ALA A 8 9.55 17.40 5.24
CA ALA A 8 9.93 16.10 5.77
C ALA A 8 8.88 15.58 6.76
N ARG A 9 8.47 16.41 7.73
CA ARG A 9 7.43 16.05 8.71
C ARG A 9 6.11 15.65 8.05
N VAL A 10 5.65 16.41 7.05
CA VAL A 10 4.40 16.09 6.32
C VAL A 10 4.54 14.76 5.56
N ALA A 11 5.66 14.54 4.89
CA ALA A 11 5.92 13.31 4.16
C ALA A 11 5.98 12.09 5.10
N ASP A 12 6.60 12.24 6.27
CA ASP A 12 6.72 11.18 7.27
C ASP A 12 5.37 10.85 7.91
N THR A 13 4.57 11.87 8.28
CA THR A 13 3.19 11.66 8.78
C THR A 13 2.33 10.93 7.76
N ARG A 14 2.40 11.33 6.48
CA ARG A 14 1.68 10.63 5.40
C ARG A 14 2.13 9.18 5.27
N ARG A 15 3.45 8.94 5.31
CA ARG A 15 4.02 7.58 5.19
C ARG A 15 3.59 6.69 6.36
N ASP A 16 3.60 7.22 7.58
CA ASP A 16 3.13 6.52 8.77
C ASP A 16 1.64 6.14 8.66
N TRP A 17 0.79 7.09 8.25
CA TRP A 17 -0.63 6.83 8.00
C TRP A 17 -0.84 5.77 6.93
N GLN A 18 -0.15 5.87 5.80
CA GLN A 18 -0.21 4.88 4.71
C GLN A 18 0.24 3.49 5.18
N HIS A 19 1.29 3.40 6.00
CA HIS A 19 1.73 2.12 6.55
C HIS A 19 0.69 1.53 7.50
N LYS A 20 0.11 2.32 8.41
CA LYS A 20 -0.93 1.84 9.31
C LYS A 20 -2.14 1.35 8.53
N LEU A 21 -2.65 2.16 7.62
CA LEU A 21 -3.82 1.85 6.81
C LEU A 21 -3.62 0.61 5.94
N SER A 22 -2.51 0.53 5.19
CA SER A 22 -2.23 -0.64 4.34
C SER A 22 -2.06 -1.92 5.17
N THR A 23 -1.46 -1.84 6.36
CA THR A 23 -1.39 -3.00 7.26
C THR A 23 -2.79 -3.44 7.70
N THR A 24 -3.64 -2.50 8.12
CA THR A 24 -5.02 -2.80 8.53
C THR A 24 -5.80 -3.47 7.40
N ILE A 25 -5.81 -2.85 6.20
CA ILE A 25 -6.51 -3.38 5.03
C ILE A 25 -6.03 -4.80 4.70
N THR A 26 -4.71 -5.02 4.61
CA THR A 26 -4.18 -6.34 4.26
C THR A 26 -4.44 -7.38 5.35
N ARG A 27 -4.43 -7.00 6.63
CA ARG A 27 -4.71 -7.96 7.70
C ARG A 27 -6.17 -8.39 7.67
N GLU A 28 -7.08 -7.43 7.60
CA GLU A 28 -8.53 -7.66 7.72
C GLU A 28 -9.15 -8.33 6.47
N ASN A 29 -8.50 -8.25 5.32
CA ASN A 29 -9.03 -8.77 4.06
C ASN A 29 -8.21 -9.94 3.51
N GLN A 30 -8.89 -10.93 2.91
CA GLN A 30 -8.23 -12.08 2.27
C GLN A 30 -7.66 -11.73 0.88
N ALA A 31 -8.26 -10.74 0.22
CA ALA A 31 -7.87 -10.25 -1.09
C ALA A 31 -8.07 -8.73 -1.15
N VAL A 32 -7.20 -8.04 -1.88
CA VAL A 32 -7.29 -6.60 -2.11
C VAL A 32 -7.16 -6.34 -3.61
N TYR A 33 -8.15 -5.69 -4.21
CA TYR A 33 -8.11 -5.30 -5.61
C TYR A 33 -8.14 -3.78 -5.72
N VAL A 34 -7.33 -3.25 -6.63
CA VAL A 34 -7.23 -1.80 -6.87
C VAL A 34 -7.30 -1.54 -8.37
N GLU A 35 -7.72 -0.34 -8.76
CA GLU A 35 -7.61 0.10 -10.16
C GLU A 35 -6.17 0.42 -10.53
N ASP A 36 -5.74 0.07 -11.74
CA ASP A 36 -4.48 0.55 -12.31
C ASP A 36 -4.59 2.02 -12.74
N LEU A 37 -4.41 2.92 -11.78
CA LEU A 37 -4.42 4.36 -12.04
C LEU A 37 -3.12 4.80 -12.72
N ALA A 38 -3.23 5.64 -13.75
CA ALA A 38 -2.10 6.36 -14.34
C ALA A 38 -1.61 7.49 -13.41
N VAL A 39 -1.08 7.15 -12.22
CA VAL A 39 -0.74 8.10 -11.15
C VAL A 39 0.21 9.20 -11.64
N ALA A 40 1.20 8.86 -12.47
CA ALA A 40 2.12 9.83 -13.06
C ALA A 40 1.41 10.82 -14.01
N GLY A 41 0.42 10.34 -14.77
CA GLY A 41 -0.42 11.18 -15.62
C GLY A 41 -1.33 12.09 -14.80
N LEU A 42 -2.03 11.52 -13.81
CA LEU A 42 -2.93 12.27 -12.91
C LEU A 42 -2.17 13.35 -12.12
N GLY A 43 -0.93 13.06 -11.72
CA GLY A 43 0.01 13.99 -11.07
C GLY A 43 0.38 15.22 -11.91
N ARG A 44 0.04 15.24 -13.21
CA ARG A 44 0.28 16.38 -14.12
C ARG A 44 -1.00 17.12 -14.51
N THR A 45 -2.15 16.72 -13.97
CA THR A 45 -3.45 17.33 -14.25
C THR A 45 -3.86 18.32 -13.14
N ARG A 46 -5.08 18.85 -13.23
CA ARG A 46 -5.72 19.63 -12.14
C ARG A 46 -5.86 18.86 -10.82
N LEU A 47 -5.71 17.52 -10.84
CA LEU A 47 -5.75 16.65 -9.67
C LEU A 47 -4.37 16.46 -9.01
N ALA A 48 -3.30 17.07 -9.56
CA ALA A 48 -1.92 16.86 -9.13
C ALA A 48 -1.76 16.98 -7.60
N LYS A 49 -2.29 18.06 -7.01
CA LYS A 49 -2.23 18.29 -5.57
C LYS A 49 -2.83 17.12 -4.79
N SER A 50 -4.08 16.74 -5.10
CA SER A 50 -4.78 15.64 -4.41
C SER A 50 -4.07 14.29 -4.59
N VAL A 51 -3.50 14.03 -5.77
CA VAL A 51 -2.76 12.80 -6.06
C VAL A 51 -1.47 12.72 -5.24
N HIS A 52 -0.72 13.82 -5.16
CA HIS A 52 0.51 13.90 -4.38
C HIS A 52 0.25 13.91 -2.86
N ASP A 53 -0.82 14.57 -2.42
CA ASP A 53 -1.24 14.60 -1.02
C ASP A 53 -1.66 13.21 -0.55
N ALA A 54 -2.41 12.45 -1.38
CA ALA A 54 -2.80 11.07 -1.09
C ALA A 54 -1.63 10.08 -1.18
N GLY A 55 -0.68 10.32 -2.09
CA GLY A 55 0.47 9.44 -2.31
C GLY A 55 0.08 8.06 -2.84
N TRP A 56 -0.79 8.02 -3.87
CA TRP A 56 -1.37 6.77 -4.39
C TRP A 56 -0.33 5.73 -4.81
N ALA A 57 0.74 6.13 -5.49
CA ALA A 57 1.77 5.18 -5.94
C ALA A 57 2.45 4.46 -4.75
N SER A 58 2.82 5.19 -3.70
CA SER A 58 3.44 4.58 -2.52
C SER A 58 2.46 3.72 -1.74
N PHE A 59 1.21 4.15 -1.63
CA PHE A 59 0.18 3.39 -0.93
C PHE A 59 -0.16 2.07 -1.63
N THR A 60 -0.32 2.08 -2.95
CA THR A 60 -0.57 0.87 -3.74
C THR A 60 0.62 -0.10 -3.68
N ALA A 61 1.86 0.41 -3.74
CA ALA A 61 3.05 -0.42 -3.53
C ALA A 61 3.07 -1.04 -2.12
N MET A 62 2.63 -0.30 -1.09
CA MET A 62 2.50 -0.84 0.27
C MET A 62 1.48 -1.96 0.38
N LEU A 63 0.33 -1.84 -0.28
CA LEU A 63 -0.67 -2.90 -0.33
C LEU A 63 -0.12 -4.16 -1.00
N GLU A 64 0.58 -4.00 -2.13
CA GLU A 64 1.16 -5.11 -2.90
C GLU A 64 2.19 -5.89 -2.08
N TYR A 65 3.23 -5.22 -1.55
CA TYR A 65 4.27 -5.94 -0.81
C TYR A 65 3.73 -6.53 0.51
N LYS A 66 2.77 -5.88 1.16
CA LYS A 66 2.17 -6.41 2.40
C LYS A 66 1.26 -7.58 2.12
N ALA A 67 0.50 -7.55 1.02
CA ALA A 67 -0.31 -8.68 0.60
C ALA A 67 0.57 -9.90 0.38
N ALA A 68 1.69 -9.74 -0.35
CA ALA A 68 2.69 -10.79 -0.49
C ALA A 68 3.24 -11.26 0.88
N LYS A 69 3.59 -10.33 1.78
CA LYS A 69 4.10 -10.65 3.12
C LYS A 69 3.12 -11.46 3.98
N TYR A 70 1.83 -11.17 3.92
CA TYR A 70 0.80 -11.82 4.74
C TYR A 70 0.04 -12.93 4.01
N GLY A 71 0.47 -13.33 2.81
CA GLY A 71 -0.19 -14.36 2.01
C GLY A 71 -1.61 -13.99 1.58
N ARG A 72 -1.86 -12.71 1.26
CA ARG A 72 -3.13 -12.20 0.72
C ARG A 72 -3.05 -12.07 -0.80
N ALA A 73 -4.20 -12.26 -1.45
CA ALA A 73 -4.29 -11.96 -2.87
C ALA A 73 -4.26 -10.43 -3.10
N PHE A 74 -3.50 -10.00 -4.10
CA PHE A 74 -3.50 -8.61 -4.56
C PHE A 74 -3.60 -8.60 -6.08
N GLY A 75 -4.47 -7.75 -6.62
CA GLY A 75 -4.65 -7.62 -8.06
C GLY A 75 -4.89 -6.17 -8.47
N ARG A 76 -4.45 -5.82 -9.67
CA ARG A 76 -4.73 -4.53 -10.30
C ARG A 76 -5.68 -4.75 -11.46
N VAL A 77 -6.86 -4.16 -11.38
CA VAL A 77 -7.85 -4.16 -12.46
C VAL A 77 -7.40 -3.20 -13.55
N ASP A 78 -7.61 -3.60 -14.81
CA ASP A 78 -7.25 -2.81 -15.98
C ASP A 78 -7.73 -1.36 -15.90
N ARG A 79 -6.89 -0.45 -16.38
CA ARG A 79 -7.13 1.00 -16.35
C ARG A 79 -8.35 1.45 -17.15
N PHE A 80 -8.64 0.76 -18.25
CA PHE A 80 -9.74 1.10 -19.16
C PHE A 80 -11.06 0.46 -18.73
N PHE A 81 -11.05 -0.36 -17.68
CA PHE A 81 -12.26 -0.91 -17.10
C PHE A 81 -13.18 0.21 -16.60
N PRO A 82 -14.44 0.30 -17.08
CA PRO A 82 -15.32 1.43 -16.79
C PRO A 82 -16.00 1.30 -15.41
N SER A 83 -15.24 1.04 -14.35
CA SER A 83 -15.72 0.79 -12.98
C SER A 83 -16.73 1.83 -12.48
N THR A 84 -16.47 3.11 -12.73
CA THR A 84 -17.32 4.22 -12.27
C THR A 84 -18.58 4.44 -13.12
N ARG A 85 -18.60 3.94 -14.37
CA ARG A 85 -19.71 4.12 -15.32
C ARG A 85 -20.58 2.88 -15.47
N MET A 86 -20.03 1.71 -15.15
CA MET A 86 -20.75 0.44 -15.18
C MET A 86 -21.67 0.35 -13.97
N CYS A 87 -22.93 0.01 -14.17
CA CYS A 87 -23.85 -0.33 -13.11
C CYS A 87 -23.44 -1.66 -12.48
N SER A 88 -23.17 -1.70 -11.18
CA SER A 88 -22.85 -2.96 -10.49
C SER A 88 -24.03 -3.92 -10.40
N GLN A 89 -25.27 -3.44 -10.59
CA GLN A 89 -26.47 -4.26 -10.52
C GLN A 89 -26.85 -4.90 -11.86
N CYS A 90 -26.75 -4.16 -12.96
CA CYS A 90 -27.22 -4.63 -14.28
C CYS A 90 -26.14 -4.65 -15.38
N GLY A 91 -24.90 -4.25 -15.08
CA GLY A 91 -23.78 -4.26 -16.02
C GLY A 91 -23.83 -3.18 -17.11
N ARG A 92 -24.90 -2.37 -17.19
CA ARG A 92 -25.01 -1.27 -18.16
C ARG A 92 -23.89 -0.26 -17.95
N ILE A 93 -23.22 0.11 -19.03
CA ILE A 93 -22.24 1.20 -19.04
C ILE A 93 -22.98 2.49 -19.40
N ASN A 94 -22.89 3.49 -18.53
CA ASN A 94 -23.40 4.82 -18.80
C ASN A 94 -22.47 5.63 -19.70
N ASP A 95 -23.03 6.72 -20.23
CA ASP A 95 -22.28 7.79 -20.88
C ASP A 95 -21.22 8.40 -19.97
N THR A 96 -20.38 9.26 -20.54
CA THR A 96 -19.29 9.92 -19.84
C THR A 96 -19.77 10.61 -18.56
N MET A 97 -19.28 10.14 -17.41
CA MET A 97 -19.59 10.73 -16.10
C MET A 97 -18.49 11.69 -15.69
N THR A 98 -18.87 12.93 -15.38
CA THR A 98 -17.95 13.96 -14.89
C THR A 98 -17.63 13.74 -13.41
N LEU A 99 -16.49 14.28 -12.95
CA LEU A 99 -15.98 14.04 -11.59
C LEU A 99 -16.92 14.54 -10.47
N ASN A 100 -17.76 15.53 -10.74
CA ASN A 100 -18.70 16.12 -9.79
C ASN A 100 -19.97 15.28 -9.56
N VAL A 101 -20.24 14.27 -10.40
CA VAL A 101 -21.36 13.36 -10.19
C VAL A 101 -20.97 12.37 -9.09
N ARG A 102 -21.54 12.53 -7.90
CA ARG A 102 -21.30 11.64 -6.75
C ARG A 102 -22.35 10.55 -6.62
N SER A 103 -23.58 10.82 -7.04
CA SER A 103 -24.67 9.85 -7.07
C SER A 103 -25.43 9.90 -8.38
N TRP A 104 -25.98 8.77 -8.80
CA TRP A 104 -26.75 8.65 -10.03
C TRP A 104 -27.77 7.52 -9.94
N ASN A 105 -28.85 7.64 -10.73
CA ASN A 105 -29.88 6.60 -10.84
C ASN A 105 -29.69 5.82 -12.13
N CYS A 106 -29.60 4.50 -12.02
CA CYS A 106 -29.55 3.63 -13.17
C CYS A 106 -30.95 3.40 -13.75
N PRO A 107 -31.11 3.29 -15.08
CA PRO A 107 -32.37 2.86 -15.69
C PRO A 107 -32.89 1.50 -15.18
N CYS A 108 -32.06 0.67 -14.55
CA CYS A 108 -32.50 -0.56 -13.90
C CYS A 108 -33.21 -0.33 -12.54
N GLY A 109 -33.33 0.93 -12.09
CA GLY A 109 -34.01 1.31 -10.84
C GLY A 109 -33.09 1.45 -9.62
N THR A 110 -31.79 1.17 -9.74
CA THR A 110 -30.83 1.27 -8.62
C THR A 110 -30.22 2.67 -8.54
N THR A 111 -30.17 3.22 -7.33
CA THR A 111 -29.39 4.42 -7.02
C THR A 111 -27.99 4.03 -6.57
N HIS A 112 -26.97 4.66 -7.15
CA HIS A 112 -25.57 4.40 -6.84
C HIS A 112 -24.90 5.60 -6.21
N ASP A 113 -24.11 5.36 -5.16
CA ASP A 113 -22.93 6.19 -4.88
C ASP A 113 -21.80 5.77 -5.83
N ARG A 114 -21.13 6.75 -6.45
CA ARG A 114 -20.14 6.51 -7.49
C ARG A 114 -18.94 5.70 -7.00
N ASP A 115 -18.43 6.01 -5.80
CA ASP A 115 -17.22 5.39 -5.28
C ASP A 115 -17.53 3.97 -4.78
N VAL A 116 -18.69 3.77 -4.15
CA VAL A 116 -19.18 2.44 -3.74
C VAL A 116 -19.43 1.54 -4.95
N ASN A 117 -20.11 2.05 -5.97
CA ASN A 117 -20.37 1.29 -7.21
C ASN A 117 -19.06 0.90 -7.91
N ALA A 118 -18.11 1.85 -8.00
CA ALA A 118 -16.79 1.56 -8.56
C ALA A 118 -16.07 0.46 -7.78
N ALA A 119 -16.09 0.52 -6.43
CA ALA A 119 -15.47 -0.51 -5.59
C ALA A 119 -16.09 -1.90 -5.81
N ILE A 120 -17.41 -2.00 -5.97
CA ILE A 120 -18.09 -3.28 -6.27
C ILE A 120 -17.64 -3.82 -7.64
N ASN A 121 -17.57 -2.96 -8.65
CA ASN A 121 -17.15 -3.37 -9.99
C ASN A 121 -15.67 -3.79 -10.02
N VAL A 122 -14.79 -3.07 -9.31
CA VAL A 122 -13.37 -3.42 -9.18
C VAL A 122 -13.19 -4.76 -8.47
N LEU A 123 -13.97 -5.02 -7.41
CA LEU A 123 -13.96 -6.31 -6.74
C LEU A 123 -14.37 -7.45 -7.70
N ALA A 124 -15.45 -7.25 -8.46
CA ALA A 124 -15.93 -8.24 -9.43
C ALA A 124 -14.90 -8.50 -10.54
N ALA A 125 -14.32 -7.45 -11.12
CA ALA A 125 -13.30 -7.56 -12.16
C ALA A 125 -12.02 -8.24 -11.65
N GLY A 126 -11.51 -7.82 -10.48
CA GLY A 126 -10.30 -8.40 -9.91
C GLY A 126 -10.48 -9.88 -9.51
N GLN A 127 -11.67 -10.27 -9.05
CA GLN A 127 -12.00 -11.67 -8.83
C GLN A 127 -12.04 -12.49 -10.11
N ALA A 128 -12.60 -11.94 -11.19
CA ALA A 128 -12.63 -12.61 -12.49
C ALA A 128 -11.22 -12.82 -13.06
N GLU A 129 -10.39 -11.79 -13.05
CA GLU A 129 -8.96 -11.87 -13.45
C GLU A 129 -8.23 -12.94 -12.62
N SER A 130 -8.39 -12.90 -11.29
CA SER A 130 -7.77 -13.88 -10.39
C SER A 130 -8.26 -15.32 -10.58
N LEU A 131 -9.47 -15.52 -11.11
CA LEU A 131 -9.98 -16.85 -11.44
C LEU A 131 -9.40 -17.35 -12.75
N ASN A 132 -9.24 -16.46 -13.73
CA ASN A 132 -8.59 -16.77 -15.00
C ASN A 132 -7.11 -17.16 -14.78
N ASP A 133 -6.41 -16.48 -13.86
CA ASP A 133 -5.02 -16.79 -13.49
C ASP A 133 -4.89 -18.10 -12.70
N ARG A 134 -5.94 -18.50 -11.96
CA ARG A 134 -5.98 -19.70 -11.13
C ARG A 134 -6.08 -21.03 -11.91
N GLY A 135 -6.03 -20.98 -13.24
CA GLY A 135 -5.75 -22.16 -14.06
C GLY A 135 -4.37 -22.81 -13.81
N ALA A 136 -3.48 -22.18 -13.03
CA ALA A 136 -2.10 -22.66 -12.82
C ALA A 136 -1.63 -22.88 -11.37
N HIS A 137 -2.24 -22.33 -10.30
CA HIS A 137 -1.68 -22.48 -8.94
C HIS A 137 -2.72 -22.64 -7.80
N VAL A 138 -2.45 -23.63 -6.94
CA VAL A 138 -3.20 -24.04 -5.74
C VAL A 138 -3.29 -22.91 -4.71
N ARG A 139 -4.48 -22.70 -4.12
CA ARG A 139 -4.72 -21.73 -3.05
C ARG A 139 -3.87 -22.06 -1.81
N PRO A 140 -3.08 -21.11 -1.26
CA PRO A 140 -2.59 -21.22 0.11
C PRO A 140 -3.79 -21.27 1.06
N GLY A 141 -3.69 -22.10 2.11
CA GLY A 141 -4.74 -22.25 3.12
C GLY A 141 -5.09 -20.91 3.78
N HIS A 142 -6.34 -20.77 4.24
CA HIS A 142 -6.81 -19.58 4.93
C HIS A 142 -5.95 -19.30 6.17
N VAL A 143 -5.13 -18.24 6.12
CA VAL A 143 -4.38 -17.73 7.28
C VAL A 143 -5.25 -16.67 7.96
N PRO A 144 -5.72 -16.88 9.20
CA PRO A 144 -6.46 -15.87 9.94
C PRO A 144 -5.62 -14.59 10.07
N ALA A 145 -6.27 -13.44 10.00
CA ALA A 145 -5.63 -12.17 10.31
C ALA A 145 -5.07 -12.20 11.73
N ALA A 146 -3.75 -12.21 11.91
CA ALA A 146 -3.16 -12.18 13.24
C ALA A 146 -3.55 -10.86 13.93
N ARG A 147 -4.50 -10.95 14.87
CA ARG A 147 -4.99 -9.83 15.66
C ARG A 147 -4.06 -9.62 16.85
N ARG A 148 -2.84 -9.16 16.59
CA ARG A 148 -1.89 -8.46 17.51
C ARG A 148 -0.47 -8.66 17.01
N GLU A 149 0.22 -7.58 16.69
CA GLU A 149 1.65 -7.51 16.90
C GLU A 149 1.91 -6.30 17.77
N ALA A 150 2.66 -6.54 18.83
CA ALA A 150 2.88 -5.69 19.98
C ALA A 150 3.31 -4.28 19.57
N VAL A 151 2.69 -3.30 20.21
CA VAL A 151 3.30 -1.99 20.43
C VAL A 151 4.63 -2.28 21.15
N THR A 152 5.76 -2.05 20.48
CA THR A 152 7.03 -1.96 21.18
C THR A 152 6.95 -0.71 22.04
N HIS A 153 6.55 -0.87 23.30
CA HIS A 153 6.82 0.13 24.30
C HIS A 153 8.36 0.18 24.46
N PRO A 154 8.98 1.37 24.47
CA PRO A 154 10.36 1.46 24.89
C PRO A 154 10.40 1.16 26.39
N ASP A 155 10.74 -0.08 26.74
CA ASP A 155 10.94 -0.47 28.13
C ASP A 155 12.12 0.34 28.69
N THR A 156 11.78 1.24 29.60
CA THR A 156 12.74 1.91 30.48
C THR A 156 13.19 0.89 31.51
N ALA A 157 14.21 0.11 31.17
CA ALA A 157 14.93 -0.74 32.13
C ALA A 157 16.37 -0.23 32.24
N CYS A 158 16.59 0.52 33.31
CA CYS A 158 17.88 0.85 33.89
C CYS A 158 18.71 -0.44 34.10
N SER A 159 19.94 -0.48 33.58
CA SER A 159 20.94 -1.44 34.02
C SER A 159 22.32 -0.80 34.00
N THR A 160 22.84 -0.55 35.21
CA THR A 160 24.23 -0.19 35.47
C THR A 160 25.13 -1.33 35.03
N ARG A 161 26.02 -1.07 34.07
CA ARG A 161 27.21 -1.90 33.86
C ARG A 161 28.46 -1.06 34.04
N SER A 162 29.18 -1.43 35.09
CA SER A 162 30.48 -0.95 35.52
C SER A 162 31.49 -0.94 34.38
N VAL A 163 32.31 0.10 34.36
CA VAL A 163 33.48 0.24 33.50
C VAL A 163 34.59 -0.62 34.11
N GLU A 164 34.94 -1.73 33.47
CA GLU A 164 36.23 -2.39 33.66
C GLU A 164 37.05 -2.28 32.38
N GLY A 165 38.30 -1.85 32.58
CA GLY A 165 39.17 -1.26 31.58
C GLY A 165 39.71 -2.22 30.53
N ILE A 166 40.08 -1.63 29.40
CA ILE A 166 40.75 -2.30 28.29
C ILE A 166 42.24 -2.37 28.65
N SER A 167 42.75 -3.57 28.91
CA SER A 167 44.19 -3.80 29.09
C SER A 167 44.90 -3.64 27.74
N VAL A 168 45.79 -2.65 27.67
CA VAL A 168 46.77 -2.43 26.59
C VAL A 168 47.81 -3.56 26.66
N LEU A 169 47.94 -4.33 25.57
CA LEU A 169 49.10 -5.18 25.35
C LEU A 169 50.15 -4.40 24.54
N GLN A 170 51.32 -4.21 25.15
CA GLN A 170 52.54 -3.72 24.53
C GLN A 170 53.37 -4.87 23.93
N GLY A 171 54.14 -4.52 22.89
CA GLY A 171 55.33 -5.26 22.42
C GLY A 171 55.06 -6.11 21.18
N GLY A 172 55.84 -6.06 20.11
CA GLY A 172 57.10 -5.39 19.82
C GLY A 172 57.45 -5.64 18.34
N GLU A 173 58.34 -4.81 17.80
CA GLU A 173 58.86 -4.85 16.42
C GLU A 173 59.45 -6.20 16.01
N ASP A 174 59.34 -6.52 14.72
CA ASP A 174 60.48 -7.09 14.00
C ASP A 174 60.48 -6.71 12.51
N VAL A 175 61.65 -6.21 12.10
CA VAL A 175 62.03 -5.71 10.79
C VAL A 175 62.47 -6.86 9.88
N LYS A 176 61.90 -6.97 8.68
CA LYS A 176 62.63 -7.33 7.44
C LYS A 176 61.75 -7.31 6.19
N ALA A 177 62.10 -6.45 5.23
CA ALA A 177 61.97 -6.79 3.81
C ALA A 177 63.05 -6.04 3.01
N ARG A 178 63.79 -6.83 2.23
CA ARG A 178 64.85 -6.45 1.28
C ARG A 178 64.24 -6.36 -0.13
N ALA A 179 64.98 -5.69 -1.02
CA ALA A 179 64.93 -5.71 -2.50
C ALA A 179 63.91 -4.72 -3.11
N SER A 180 64.23 -3.87 -4.09
CA SER A 180 65.37 -3.79 -5.02
C SER A 180 65.63 -2.32 -5.41
#